data_AF-A0A5M4AK06-F1
#
_entry.id   AF-A0A5M4AK06-F1
#
_cell.length_a   1.000
_cell.length_b   1.000
_cell.length_c   1.000
_cell.angle_alpha   90.00
_cell.angle_beta   90.00
_cell.angle_gamma   90.00
#
_symmetry.space_group_name_H-M   'P 1'
#
loop_
_entity.id
_entity.type
_entity.pdbx_description
1 polymer ?
#
loop_
_entity_poly.entity_id
_entity_poly.type
_entity_poly.pdbx_seq_one_letter_code
_entity_poly.pdbx_strand_id
1 'polypeptide(L)'
;MKTVLTEVAWAAVRTKDTFYNARYHRLAARRGKKRAIIAVGHSILKSVYHVLSDGVVYRELGASFVNSRQEQKRKVYLKKELEKLGYNVQLLKPAG
;
A
#
# COMPACT_ATOMS: atom_id res chain seq x y z
N MET A 1 -15.06 -18.57 -5.41
CA MET A 1 -14.58 -17.37 -4.67
C MET A 1 -13.18 -16.90 -5.07
N LYS A 2 -12.14 -17.76 -5.10
CA LYS A 2 -10.77 -17.34 -5.49
C LYS A 2 -10.67 -16.78 -6.93
N THR A 3 -11.43 -17.35 -7.86
CA THR A 3 -11.46 -16.94 -9.28
C THR A 3 -12.03 -15.53 -9.45
N VAL A 4 -13.23 -15.28 -8.92
CA VAL A 4 -13.90 -13.97 -8.97
C VAL A 4 -13.02 -12.87 -8.37
N LEU A 5 -12.42 -13.11 -7.19
CA LEU A 5 -11.54 -12.12 -6.58
C LEU A 5 -10.30 -11.83 -7.42
N THR A 6 -9.82 -12.81 -8.18
CA THR A 6 -8.69 -12.65 -9.09
C THR A 6 -9.08 -11.80 -10.30
N GLU A 7 -10.27 -12.02 -10.89
CA GLU A 7 -10.80 -11.22 -11.99
C GLU A 7 -11.06 -9.77 -11.57
N VAL A 8 -11.69 -9.58 -10.41
CA VAL A 8 -11.92 -8.26 -9.81
C VAL A 8 -10.58 -7.55 -9.56
N ALA A 9 -9.58 -8.26 -9.05
CA ALA A 9 -8.25 -7.69 -8.89
C ALA A 9 -7.62 -7.32 -10.25
N TRP A 10 -7.76 -8.16 -11.29
CA TRP A 10 -7.26 -7.84 -12.63
C TRP A 10 -7.94 -6.60 -13.21
N ALA A 11 -9.24 -6.44 -13.01
CA ALA A 11 -9.95 -5.23 -13.40
C ALA A 11 -9.43 -4.01 -12.64
N ALA A 12 -9.33 -4.10 -11.31
CA ALA A 12 -8.92 -3.00 -10.45
C ALA A 12 -7.50 -2.49 -10.74
N VAL A 13 -6.55 -3.38 -11.05
CA VAL A 13 -5.16 -2.96 -11.34
C VAL A 13 -4.99 -2.27 -12.69
N ARG A 14 -5.97 -2.36 -13.60
CA ARG A 14 -5.92 -1.64 -14.88
C ARG A 14 -6.30 -0.17 -14.75
N THR A 15 -7.05 0.19 -13.70
CA THR A 15 -7.43 1.58 -13.42
C THR A 15 -6.22 2.33 -12.86
N LYS A 16 -5.66 3.23 -13.68
CA LYS A 16 -4.49 4.05 -13.34
C LYS A 16 -4.78 4.99 -12.17
N ASP A 17 -3.71 5.46 -11.54
CA ASP A 17 -3.73 6.44 -10.43
C ASP A 17 -4.47 6.00 -9.16
N THR A 18 -4.81 4.71 -9.06
CA THR A 18 -5.42 4.09 -7.86
C THR A 18 -4.38 3.44 -6.95
N PHE A 19 -4.76 3.25 -5.69
CA PHE A 19 -4.02 2.47 -4.70
C PHE A 19 -3.74 1.04 -5.18
N TYR A 20 -4.75 0.38 -5.78
CA TYR A 20 -4.60 -1.00 -6.23
C TYR A 20 -3.62 -1.13 -7.39
N ASN A 21 -3.66 -0.20 -8.36
CA ASN A 21 -2.68 -0.15 -9.44
C ASN A 21 -1.26 0.05 -8.91
N ALA A 22 -1.02 1.08 -8.08
CA ALA A 22 0.29 1.37 -7.52
C ALA A 22 0.83 0.20 -6.68
N ARG A 23 -0.05 -0.43 -5.88
CA ARG A 23 0.30 -1.61 -5.08
C ARG A 23 0.65 -2.81 -5.96
N TYR A 24 -0.09 -3.04 -7.04
CA TYR A 24 0.17 -4.13 -7.98
C TYR A 24 1.53 -4.01 -8.62
N HIS A 25 1.83 -2.89 -9.29
CA HIS A 25 3.09 -2.71 -10.02
C HIS A 25 4.29 -2.90 -9.11
N ARG A 26 4.21 -2.37 -7.89
CA ARG A 26 5.24 -2.54 -6.88
C ARG A 26 5.43 -4.02 -6.47
N LEU A 27 4.34 -4.72 -6.17
CA LEU A 27 4.41 -6.12 -5.77
C LEU A 27 4.85 -7.01 -6.93
N ALA A 28 4.44 -6.69 -8.15
CA ALA A 28 4.81 -7.42 -9.35
C ALA A 28 6.32 -7.31 -9.61
N ALA A 29 6.89 -6.11 -9.47
CA ALA A 29 8.33 -5.89 -9.60
C ALA A 29 9.15 -6.69 -8.58
N ARG A 30 8.64 -6.86 -7.34
CA ARG A 30 9.38 -7.56 -6.27
C ARG A 30 9.11 -9.05 -6.17
N ARG A 31 7.91 -9.52 -6.55
CA ARG A 31 7.41 -10.87 -6.24
C ARG A 31 6.77 -11.60 -7.42
N GLY A 32 6.69 -10.95 -8.59
CA GLY A 32 6.03 -11.48 -9.79
C GLY A 32 4.52 -11.24 -9.82
N LYS A 33 3.97 -11.24 -11.05
CA LYS A 33 2.58 -10.85 -11.37
C LYS A 33 1.53 -11.69 -10.61
N LYS A 34 1.69 -13.02 -10.57
CA LYS A 34 0.74 -13.94 -9.92
C LYS A 34 0.62 -13.69 -8.41
N ARG A 35 1.74 -13.44 -7.73
CA ARG A 35 1.72 -13.12 -6.28
C ARG A 35 1.16 -11.73 -6.03
N ALA A 36 1.43 -10.79 -6.92
CA ALA A 36 0.91 -9.42 -6.82
C ALA A 36 -0.62 -9.38 -6.92
N ILE A 37 -1.22 -10.11 -7.87
CA ILE A 37 -2.67 -10.05 -8.08
C ILE A 37 -3.46 -10.63 -6.89
N ILE A 38 -2.97 -11.73 -6.31
CA ILE A 38 -3.58 -12.32 -5.11
C ILE A 38 -3.53 -11.33 -3.94
N ALA A 39 -2.40 -10.65 -3.76
CA ALA A 39 -2.24 -9.65 -2.70
C ALA A 39 -3.14 -8.41 -2.91
N VAL A 40 -3.42 -8.03 -4.15
CA VAL A 40 -4.40 -6.98 -4.47
C VAL A 40 -5.81 -7.48 -4.16
N GLY A 41 -6.18 -8.68 -4.57
CA GLY A 41 -7.47 -9.29 -4.23
C GLY A 41 -7.72 -9.30 -2.72
N HIS A 42 -6.74 -9.69 -1.92
CA HIS A 42 -6.84 -9.60 -0.45
C HIS A 42 -7.04 -8.16 0.05
N SER A 43 -6.43 -7.17 -0.61
CA SER A 43 -6.62 -5.75 -0.25
C SER A 43 -8.04 -5.28 -0.59
N ILE A 44 -8.58 -5.68 -1.74
CA ILE A 44 -9.97 -5.37 -2.14
C ILE A 44 -10.95 -5.99 -1.15
N LEU A 45 -10.76 -7.27 -0.80
CA LEU A 45 -11.61 -7.94 0.18
C LEU A 45 -11.63 -7.20 1.52
N LYS A 46 -10.47 -6.71 1.98
CA LYS A 46 -10.37 -5.92 3.21
C LYS A 46 -11.14 -4.60 3.09
N SER A 47 -11.02 -3.90 1.96
CA SER A 47 -11.78 -2.67 1.73
C SER A 47 -13.29 -2.90 1.73
N VAL A 48 -13.75 -3.97 1.07
CA VAL A 48 -15.17 -4.36 1.05
C VAL A 48 -15.66 -4.69 2.46
N TYR A 49 -14.88 -5.47 3.22
CA TYR A 49 -15.21 -5.78 4.60
C TYR A 49 -15.40 -4.52 5.45
N HIS A 50 -14.50 -3.54 5.36
CA HIS A 50 -14.62 -2.28 6.11
C HIS A 50 -15.83 -1.45 5.68
N VAL A 51 -16.06 -1.33 4.38
CA VAL A 51 -17.24 -0.63 3.84
C VAL A 51 -18.54 -1.22 4.37
N LEU A 52 -18.65 -2.55 4.37
CA LEU A 52 -19.84 -3.24 4.82
C LEU A 52 -19.99 -3.27 6.35
N SER A 53 -18.90 -3.48 7.08
CA SER A 53 -18.93 -3.61 8.54
C SER A 53 -19.15 -2.28 9.23
N ASP A 54 -18.51 -1.22 8.73
CA ASP A 54 -18.55 0.11 9.33
C ASP A 54 -19.62 1.01 8.68
N GLY A 55 -20.30 0.53 7.62
CA GLY A 55 -21.31 1.28 6.88
C GLY A 55 -20.77 2.52 6.16
N VAL A 56 -19.46 2.56 5.90
CA VAL A 56 -18.76 3.72 5.33
C VAL A 56 -18.58 3.60 3.83
N VAL A 57 -18.56 4.74 3.13
CA VAL A 57 -18.28 4.78 1.69
C VAL A 57 -16.80 4.46 1.42
N TYR A 58 -16.52 3.68 0.38
CA TYR A 58 -15.15 3.42 -0.07
C TYR A 58 -14.45 4.73 -0.45
N ARG A 59 -13.28 4.98 0.12
CA ARG A 59 -12.41 6.10 -0.23
C ARG A 59 -11.14 5.58 -0.92
N GLU A 60 -10.98 5.95 -2.19
CA GLU A 60 -9.77 5.65 -2.93
C GLU A 60 -8.59 6.46 -2.37
N LEU A 61 -7.48 5.79 -2.09
CA LEU A 61 -6.30 6.41 -1.46
C LEU A 61 -5.33 7.00 -2.48
N GLY A 62 -5.46 6.60 -3.76
CA GLY A 62 -4.61 7.07 -4.85
C GLY A 62 -3.23 6.42 -4.87
N ALA A 63 -2.52 6.64 -5.98
CA ALA A 63 -1.21 6.02 -6.23
C ALA A 63 -0.11 6.46 -5.24
N SER A 64 -0.14 7.73 -4.81
CA SER A 64 0.89 8.32 -3.93
C SER A 64 0.87 7.75 -2.51
N PHE A 65 -0.26 7.21 -2.05
CA PHE A 65 -0.42 6.66 -0.71
C PHE A 65 0.54 5.49 -0.42
N VAL A 66 0.83 4.66 -1.43
CA VAL A 66 1.76 3.54 -1.29
C VAL A 66 3.19 4.03 -1.04
N ASN A 67 3.56 5.18 -1.61
CA ASN A 67 4.89 5.77 -1.49
C ASN A 67 5.04 6.48 -0.15
N SER A 68 4.08 7.34 0.22
CA SER A 68 4.11 8.10 1.48
C SER A 68 4.16 7.18 2.71
N ARG A 69 3.35 6.10 2.72
CA ARG A 69 3.37 5.13 3.82
C ARG A 69 4.73 4.46 4.01
N GLN A 70 5.48 4.30 2.93
CA GLN A 70 6.77 3.62 2.97
C GLN A 70 7.91 4.53 3.29
N GLU A 71 7.88 5.74 2.78
CA GLU A 71 8.74 6.81 3.25
C GLU A 71 8.62 6.94 4.78
N GLN A 72 7.40 6.95 5.31
CA GLN A 72 7.18 6.98 6.76
C GLN A 72 7.78 5.76 7.48
N LYS A 73 7.56 4.55 6.96
CA LYS A 73 8.16 3.34 7.56
C LYS A 73 9.69 3.38 7.52
N ARG A 74 10.28 3.83 6.41
CA ARG A 74 11.72 3.93 6.23
C ARG A 74 12.31 4.98 7.16
N LYS A 75 11.66 6.14 7.31
CA LYS A 75 12.03 7.17 8.29
C LYS A 75 12.07 6.61 9.71
N VAL A 76 11.02 5.92 10.13
CA VAL A 76 10.94 5.31 11.47
C VAL A 76 12.02 4.26 11.67
N TYR A 77 12.28 3.42 10.65
CA TYR A 77 13.33 2.41 10.72
C TYR A 77 14.72 3.03 10.88
N LEU A 78 15.08 3.99 10.01
CA LEU A 78 16.38 4.65 10.01
C LEU A 78 16.62 5.43 11.31
N LYS A 79 15.60 6.12 11.83
CA LYS A 79 15.69 6.81 13.11
C LYS A 79 16.08 5.85 14.23
N LYS A 80 15.38 4.71 14.33
CA LYS A 80 15.64 3.68 15.33
C LYS A 80 17.03 3.06 15.20
N GLU A 81 17.52 2.89 13.98
CA GLU A 81 18.85 2.33 13.72
C GLU A 81 19.96 3.28 14.20
N LEU A 82 19.82 4.58 13.94
CA LEU A 82 20.74 5.60 14.45
C LEU A 82 20.66 5.75 15.98
N GLU A 83 19.46 5.72 16.56
CA GLU A 83 19.28 5.74 18.02
C GLU A 83 19.98 4.54 18.69
N LYS A 84 19.94 3.35 18.08
CA LYS A 84 20.64 2.15 18.57
C LYS A 84 22.17 2.28 18.56
N LEU A 85 22.71 3.09 17.66
CA LEU A 85 24.14 3.38 17.58
C LEU A 85 24.57 4.49 18.56
N GLY A 86 23.66 4.99 19.40
CA GLY A 86 23.95 6.00 20.42
C GLY A 86 23.80 7.44 19.94
N TYR A 87 23.32 7.67 18.71
CA TYR A 87 23.06 9.02 18.21
C TYR A 87 21.73 9.56 18.73
N ASN A 88 21.70 10.84 19.12
CA ASN A 88 20.46 11.58 19.35
C ASN A 88 19.95 12.11 18.00
N VAL A 89 18.81 11.57 17.53
CA VAL A 89 18.31 11.83 16.17
C VAL A 89 17.11 12.76 16.18
N GLN A 90 17.26 13.93 15.55
CA GLN A 90 16.17 14.85 15.25
C GLN A 90 15.93 14.91 13.74
N LEU A 91 14.71 14.61 13.32
CA LEU A 91 14.31 14.68 11.91
C LEU A 91 13.67 16.05 11.65
N LEU A 92 14.43 16.96 11.04
CA LEU A 92 13.94 18.27 10.62
C LEU A 92 13.61 18.20 9.13
N LYS A 93 12.38 18.56 8.76
CA LYS A 93 12.02 18.77 7.36
C LYS A 93 12.23 20.25 7.06
N PRO A 94 13.13 20.65 6.14
CA PRO A 94 13.26 22.05 5.79
C PRO A 94 11.91 22.56 5.28
N ALA A 95 11.49 23.72 5.79
CA ALA A 95 10.38 24.46 5.23
C ALA A 95 10.84 24.94 3.85
N GLY A 96 10.17 24.45 2.80
CA GLY A 96 10.28 25.00 1.46
C GLY A 96 9.36 26.19 1.30
#